data_AF-A0A515ETL3-F1
#
_entry.id   AF-A0A515ETL3-F1
#
_cell.length_a   1.000
_cell.length_b   1.000
_cell.length_c   1.000
_cell.angle_alpha   90.00
_cell.angle_beta   90.00
_cell.angle_gamma   90.00
#
_symmetry.space_group_name_H-M   'P 1'
#
loop_
_entity.id
_entity.type
_entity.pdbx_description
1 polymer ?
#
loop_
_entity_poly.entity_id
_entity_poly.type
_entity_poly.pdbx_seq_one_letter_code
_entity_poly.pdbx_strand_id
1 'polypeptide(L)'
;MPLKPQDFLVALKLVAWGAQRWTYARLALELGISVSEAHACIKRGLQAGLLSQNYAAIPLSLAGDINSAMNAQEPMGIYRVTRKRVRRSASPDNEAVADNAVRPHSHNLAEFALHGAKYAFPGVRLPLSVGVPTSHSAPAFAGVFAPGSTDFVWPHPNGSVRGVGVEPLHPSVPFAAMQDAKLYEMLALFDALRVGKARERGMALERLQALIDPSAPKPVKGSMHG
;
A
#
# COMPACT_ATOMS: atom_id res chain seq x y z
N MET A 1 0.47 15.11 10.92
CA MET A 1 1.52 14.97 9.88
C MET A 1 0.81 14.62 8.57
N PRO A 2 1.14 15.22 7.42
CA PRO A 2 0.44 14.94 6.17
C PRO A 2 0.78 13.54 5.65
N LEU A 3 -0.22 12.84 5.11
CA LEU A 3 -0.02 11.61 4.33
C LEU A 3 0.83 11.90 3.09
N LYS A 4 1.71 10.97 2.74
CA LYS A 4 2.52 11.02 1.53
C LYS A 4 2.00 10.03 0.48
N PRO A 5 2.24 10.27 -0.82
CA PRO A 5 1.92 9.31 -1.88
C PRO A 5 2.44 7.89 -1.63
N GLN A 6 3.66 7.76 -1.10
CA GLN A 6 4.28 6.49 -0.74
C GLN A 6 3.51 5.72 0.36
N ASP A 7 2.80 6.42 1.25
CA ASP A 7 2.02 5.78 2.32
C ASP A 7 0.83 5.04 1.70
N PHE A 8 0.21 5.63 0.69
CA PHE A 8 -0.88 5.02 -0.07
C PHE A 8 -0.40 3.83 -0.90
N LEU A 9 0.78 3.92 -1.53
CA LEU A 9 1.42 2.78 -2.22
C LEU A 9 1.61 1.58 -1.27
N VAL A 10 2.13 1.83 -0.07
CA VAL A 10 2.32 0.78 0.95
C VAL A 10 0.99 0.17 1.37
N ALA A 11 -0.05 0.99 1.60
CA ALA A 11 -1.37 0.49 1.96
C ALA A 11 -1.96 -0.43 0.87
N LEU A 12 -1.85 -0.05 -0.41
CA LEU A 12 -2.28 -0.89 -1.54
C LEU A 12 -1.47 -2.19 -1.64
N LYS A 13 -0.16 -2.16 -1.35
CA LYS A 13 0.65 -3.38 -1.31
C LYS A 13 0.17 -4.37 -0.26
N LEU A 14 -0.22 -3.88 0.93
CA LEU A 14 -0.80 -4.73 1.96
C LEU A 14 -2.15 -5.33 1.54
N VAL A 15 -2.97 -4.60 0.77
CA VAL A 15 -4.20 -5.15 0.16
C VAL A 15 -3.88 -6.22 -0.89
N ALA A 16 -2.83 -6.02 -1.69
CA ALA A 16 -2.40 -6.98 -2.69
C ALA A 16 -2.01 -8.32 -2.03
N TRP A 17 -1.24 -8.26 -0.95
CA TRP A 17 -0.86 -9.44 -0.16
C TRP A 17 -2.00 -10.08 0.63
N GLY A 18 -2.99 -9.30 1.08
CA GLY A 18 -4.13 -9.82 1.86
C GLY A 18 -3.67 -10.49 3.18
N ALA A 19 -3.91 -11.79 3.32
CA ALA A 19 -3.54 -12.56 4.51
C ALA A 19 -2.09 -13.10 4.49
N GLN A 20 -1.33 -12.85 3.42
CA GLN A 20 0.06 -13.31 3.34
C GLN A 20 0.90 -12.73 4.48
N ARG A 21 1.88 -13.52 4.92
CA ARG A 21 2.86 -13.11 5.92
C ARG A 21 3.91 -12.18 5.30
N TRP A 22 4.21 -11.08 5.98
CA TRP A 22 5.21 -10.11 5.55
C TRP A 22 6.06 -9.60 6.70
N THR A 23 7.21 -9.03 6.35
CA THR A 23 8.11 -8.31 7.26
C THR A 23 8.42 -6.94 6.64
N TYR A 24 8.84 -5.98 7.45
CA TYR A 24 9.25 -4.66 6.93
C TYR A 24 10.36 -4.77 5.88
N ALA A 25 11.30 -5.71 6.04
CA ALA A 25 12.37 -5.97 5.09
C ALA A 25 11.82 -6.44 3.73
N ARG A 26 10.89 -7.40 3.73
CA ARG A 26 10.25 -7.89 2.50
C ARG A 26 9.41 -6.81 1.83
N LEU A 27 8.64 -6.04 2.60
CA LEU A 27 7.82 -4.94 2.10
C LEU A 27 8.68 -3.87 1.43
N ALA A 28 9.78 -3.49 2.06
CA ALA A 28 10.75 -2.55 1.53
C ALA A 28 11.36 -3.06 0.21
N LEU A 29 11.80 -4.33 0.19
CA LEU A 29 12.40 -4.96 -0.99
C LEU A 29 11.43 -5.01 -2.18
N GLU A 30 10.20 -5.52 -1.99
CA GLU A 30 9.22 -5.66 -3.07
C GLU A 30 8.75 -4.30 -3.61
N LEU A 31 8.73 -3.25 -2.78
CA LEU A 31 8.36 -1.90 -3.20
C LEU A 31 9.54 -1.06 -3.68
N GLY A 32 10.79 -1.52 -3.57
CA GLY A 32 11.97 -0.74 -3.90
C GLY A 32 12.12 0.53 -3.06
N ILE A 33 11.74 0.47 -1.78
CA ILE A 33 11.92 1.56 -0.79
C ILE A 33 12.82 1.08 0.34
N SER A 34 13.31 2.00 1.17
CA SER A 34 14.07 1.62 2.37
C SER A 34 13.17 1.08 3.49
N VAL A 35 13.76 0.28 4.39
CA VAL A 35 13.05 -0.26 5.57
C VAL A 35 12.52 0.86 6.47
N SER A 36 13.30 1.93 6.66
CA SER A 36 12.90 3.09 7.45
C SER A 36 11.72 3.84 6.81
N GLU A 37 11.68 3.94 5.48
CA GLU A 37 10.53 4.48 4.76
C GLU A 37 9.28 3.61 4.94
N ALA A 38 9.42 2.29 4.83
CA ALA A 38 8.32 1.35 5.06
C ALA A 38 7.73 1.52 6.48
N HIS A 39 8.58 1.58 7.52
CA HIS A 39 8.14 1.87 8.89
C HIS A 39 7.41 3.21 9.01
N ALA A 40 7.95 4.27 8.39
CA ALA A 40 7.34 5.59 8.43
C ALA A 40 5.96 5.62 7.73
N CYS A 41 5.83 4.90 6.61
CA CYS A 41 4.56 4.73 5.90
C CYS A 41 3.51 4.04 6.77
N ILE A 42 3.88 2.93 7.40
CA ILE A 42 2.97 2.20 8.30
C ILE A 42 2.54 3.07 9.47
N LYS A 43 3.46 3.81 10.10
CA LYS A 43 3.14 4.73 11.20
C LYS A 43 2.14 5.82 10.77
N ARG A 44 2.35 6.45 9.61
CA ARG A 44 1.42 7.46 9.08
C ARG A 44 0.08 6.85 8.67
N GLY A 45 0.07 5.66 8.07
CA GLY A 45 -1.15 4.94 7.70
C GLY A 45 -2.02 4.54 8.90
N LEU A 46 -1.39 4.13 10.01
CA LEU A 46 -2.07 3.90 11.29
C LEU A 46 -2.65 5.19 11.87
N GLN A 47 -1.87 6.28 11.87
CA GLN A 47 -2.33 7.58 12.36
C GLN A 47 -3.50 8.15 11.55
N ALA A 48 -3.53 7.88 10.24
CA ALA A 48 -4.59 8.29 9.34
C ALA A 48 -5.82 7.36 9.35
N GLY A 49 -5.78 6.24 10.07
CA GLY A 49 -6.86 5.26 10.10
C GLY A 49 -7.06 4.47 8.80
N LEU A 50 -6.11 4.56 7.85
CA LEU A 50 -6.10 3.75 6.63
C LEU A 50 -5.62 2.31 6.90
N LEU A 51 -4.85 2.15 7.97
CA LEU A 51 -4.36 0.87 8.46
C LEU A 51 -4.87 0.64 9.89
N SER A 52 -4.97 -0.62 10.29
CA SER A 52 -5.32 -1.04 11.65
C SER A 52 -4.28 -1.99 12.20
N GLN A 53 -3.97 -1.86 13.48
CA GLN A 53 -3.12 -2.83 14.16
C GLN A 53 -3.82 -4.19 14.15
N ASN A 54 -3.06 -5.20 13.75
CA ASN A 54 -3.53 -6.56 13.79
C ASN A 54 -3.29 -7.08 15.21
N TYR A 55 -4.27 -6.88 16.09
CA TYR A 55 -4.29 -7.51 17.40
C TYR A 55 -4.56 -9.02 17.23
N ALA A 56 -3.63 -9.75 16.61
CA ALA A 56 -3.62 -11.20 16.65
C ALA A 56 -3.06 -11.62 18.01
N ALA A 57 -3.98 -11.68 18.98
CA ALA A 57 -3.89 -12.29 20.31
C ALA A 57 -2.63 -11.96 21.12
N ILE A 58 -2.76 -11.00 22.06
CA ILE A 58 -2.11 -11.21 23.36
C ILE A 58 -2.69 -12.55 23.86
N PRO A 59 -1.90 -13.61 24.08
CA PRO A 59 -2.41 -14.78 24.76
C PRO A 59 -3.02 -14.31 26.07
N LEU A 60 -4.24 -14.73 26.40
CA LEU A 60 -4.89 -14.41 27.69
C LEU A 60 -3.98 -14.69 28.91
N SER A 61 -2.94 -15.53 28.75
CA SER A 61 -1.90 -15.78 29.74
C SER A 61 -1.00 -14.57 30.08
N LEU A 62 -0.91 -13.55 29.23
CA LEU A 62 -0.12 -12.32 29.46
C LEU A 62 -0.96 -11.15 30.00
N ALA A 63 -2.30 -11.25 29.98
CA ALA A 63 -3.18 -10.23 30.54
C ALA A 63 -3.18 -10.21 32.08
N GLY A 64 -2.76 -11.31 32.72
CA GLY A 64 -2.65 -11.41 34.19
C GLY A 64 -1.50 -10.59 34.79
N ASP A 65 -0.43 -10.36 34.02
CA ASP A 65 0.82 -9.78 34.55
C ASP A 65 0.85 -8.25 34.49
N ILE A 66 0.00 -7.64 33.64
CA ILE A 66 -0.03 -6.17 33.46
C ILE A 66 -0.58 -5.48 34.72
N ASN A 67 -1.50 -6.12 35.45
CA ASN A 67 -2.03 -5.57 36.70
C ASN A 67 -1.04 -5.65 37.88
N SER A 68 -0.09 -6.58 37.85
CA SER A 68 0.98 -6.67 38.86
C SER A 68 2.10 -5.64 38.61
N ALA A 69 2.39 -5.34 37.34
CA ALA A 69 3.46 -4.40 36.98
C ALA A 69 3.09 -2.93 37.24
N MET A 70 1.79 -2.57 37.24
CA MET A 70 1.36 -1.18 37.49
C MET A 70 1.34 -0.77 38.97
N ASN A 71 1.64 -1.67 39.92
CA ASN A 71 1.64 -1.39 41.37
C ASN A 71 3.04 -1.48 42.04
N ALA A 72 4.12 -1.60 41.26
CA ALA A 72 5.47 -1.58 41.81
C ALA A 72 6.08 -0.18 41.69
N GLN A 73 6.00 0.58 42.79
CA GLN A 73 6.74 1.83 43.00
C GLN A 73 8.25 1.53 42.90
N GLU A 74 8.97 2.06 41.92
CA GLU A 74 10.44 1.94 41.86
C GLU A 74 11.12 2.97 42.78
N PRO A 75 11.96 2.56 43.75
CA PRO A 75 13.01 3.43 44.25
C PRO A 75 14.27 3.29 43.38
N MET A 76 14.79 4.45 42.98
CA MET A 76 16.05 4.65 42.26
C MET A 76 17.25 3.93 42.91
N GLY A 77 18.05 3.22 42.11
CA GLY A 77 19.24 2.53 42.60
C GLY A 77 20.27 2.12 41.54
N ILE A 78 21.23 3.02 41.29
CA ILE A 78 22.69 2.78 41.13
C ILE A 78 23.17 1.76 40.08
N TYR A 79 23.85 2.30 39.05
CA TYR A 79 24.61 1.60 38.01
C TYR A 79 25.62 0.57 38.57
N ARG A 80 25.53 -0.68 38.11
CA ARG A 80 26.64 -1.64 38.13
C ARG A 80 26.85 -2.25 36.76
N VAL A 81 27.99 -1.90 36.17
CA VAL A 81 28.54 -2.51 34.96
C VAL A 81 29.13 -3.86 35.35
N THR A 82 28.58 -4.96 34.83
CA THR A 82 29.25 -6.26 34.84
C THR A 82 29.24 -6.83 33.43
N ARG A 83 30.43 -6.85 32.80
CA ARG A 83 30.66 -7.53 31.52
C ARG A 83 30.46 -9.04 31.73
N LYS A 84 29.47 -9.63 31.06
CA LYS A 84 29.29 -11.08 30.99
C LYS A 84 29.56 -11.57 29.58
N ARG A 85 30.69 -12.26 29.41
CA ARG A 85 31.11 -12.93 28.18
C ARG A 85 30.35 -14.25 28.08
N VAL A 86 29.48 -14.43 27.07
CA VAL A 86 28.83 -15.72 26.79
C VAL A 86 28.76 -16.00 25.29
N ARG A 87 29.36 -17.14 24.93
CA ARG A 87 29.23 -18.02 23.76
C ARG A 87 28.59 -17.47 22.47
N ARG A 88 29.38 -17.50 21.39
CA ARG A 88 28.86 -17.67 20.02
C ARG A 88 28.17 -19.03 19.94
N SER A 89 26.86 -19.06 20.08
CA SER A 89 26.01 -20.13 19.57
C SER A 89 25.73 -19.85 18.09
N ALA A 90 25.76 -20.89 17.28
CA ALA A 90 25.45 -20.89 15.86
C ALA A 90 24.17 -20.07 15.57
N SER A 91 24.21 -19.28 14.50
CA SER A 91 23.07 -18.53 13.99
C SER A 91 21.88 -19.47 13.83
N PRO A 92 20.75 -19.24 14.52
CA PRO A 92 19.52 -19.83 14.08
C PRO A 92 19.14 -19.12 12.77
N ASP A 93 18.62 -19.89 11.84
CA ASP A 93 18.06 -19.44 10.59
C ASP A 93 17.28 -18.14 10.79
N ASN A 94 17.55 -17.16 9.93
CA ASN A 94 16.89 -15.86 9.95
C ASN A 94 15.46 -15.99 9.39
N GLU A 95 14.66 -16.87 9.99
CA GLU A 95 13.20 -16.83 9.92
C GLU A 95 12.76 -15.60 10.70
N ALA A 96 12.90 -14.44 10.07
CA ALA A 96 12.35 -13.20 10.58
C ALA A 96 10.90 -13.47 10.95
N VAL A 97 10.63 -13.40 12.26
CA VAL A 97 9.31 -13.53 12.88
C VAL A 97 8.31 -12.76 12.01
N ALA A 98 7.40 -13.49 11.39
CA ALA A 98 6.44 -12.92 10.45
C ALA A 98 5.46 -12.02 11.19
N ASP A 99 5.83 -10.75 11.36
CA ASP A 99 5.05 -9.73 12.03
C ASP A 99 4.01 -9.16 11.06
N ASN A 100 2.88 -9.85 10.91
CA ASN A 100 1.67 -9.25 10.38
C ASN A 100 1.08 -8.26 11.39
N ALA A 101 1.87 -7.28 11.84
CA ALA A 101 1.52 -6.34 12.90
C ALA A 101 0.39 -5.38 12.50
N VAL A 102 0.17 -5.20 11.21
CA VAL A 102 -0.77 -4.22 10.65
C VAL A 102 -1.51 -4.83 9.46
N ARG A 103 -2.79 -4.48 9.32
CA ARG A 103 -3.63 -4.82 8.18
C ARG A 103 -4.30 -3.57 7.60
N PRO A 104 -4.67 -3.57 6.31
CA PRO A 104 -5.49 -2.50 5.73
C PRO A 104 -6.83 -2.39 6.45
N HIS A 105 -7.30 -1.16 6.71
CA HIS A 105 -8.69 -0.94 7.06
C HIS A 105 -9.50 -0.77 5.77
N SER A 106 -9.99 -1.89 5.22
CA SER A 106 -10.57 -1.97 3.87
C SER A 106 -11.54 -0.84 3.54
N HIS A 107 -12.52 -0.58 4.41
CA HIS A 107 -13.52 0.48 4.19
C HIS A 107 -12.89 1.87 4.06
N ASN A 108 -12.21 2.36 5.10
CA ASN A 108 -11.53 3.67 5.11
C ASN A 108 -10.51 3.82 3.96
N LEU A 109 -9.76 2.76 3.65
CA LEU A 109 -8.80 2.78 2.55
C LEU A 109 -9.50 2.89 1.19
N ALA A 110 -10.61 2.18 0.98
CA ALA A 110 -11.40 2.28 -0.24
C ALA A 110 -12.03 3.67 -0.38
N GLU A 111 -12.65 4.19 0.68
CA GLU A 111 -13.23 5.54 0.70
C GLU A 111 -12.18 6.59 0.33
N PHE A 112 -11.01 6.54 0.99
CA PHE A 112 -9.90 7.44 0.69
C PHE A 112 -9.40 7.25 -0.75
N ALA A 113 -9.18 6.02 -1.23
CA ALA A 113 -8.69 5.75 -2.58
C ALA A 113 -9.61 6.33 -3.67
N LEU A 114 -10.92 6.20 -3.48
CA LEU A 114 -11.93 6.58 -4.49
C LEU A 114 -12.26 8.07 -4.47
N HIS A 115 -12.26 8.68 -3.29
CA HIS A 115 -12.78 10.04 -3.11
C HIS A 115 -11.71 11.07 -2.71
N GLY A 116 -10.71 10.69 -1.91
CA GLY A 116 -9.71 11.62 -1.38
C GLY A 116 -8.37 11.61 -2.11
N ALA A 117 -7.86 10.42 -2.44
CA ALA A 117 -6.48 10.21 -2.86
C ALA A 117 -6.13 10.94 -4.16
N LYS A 118 -7.07 11.06 -5.12
CA LYS A 118 -6.84 11.81 -6.37
C LYS A 118 -6.65 13.32 -6.17
N TYR A 119 -7.13 13.88 -5.05
CA TYR A 119 -6.94 15.28 -4.68
C TYR A 119 -5.70 15.47 -3.82
N ALA A 120 -5.42 14.50 -2.93
CA ALA A 120 -4.18 14.50 -2.14
C ALA A 120 -2.93 14.29 -3.01
N PHE A 121 -3.05 13.45 -4.05
CA PHE A 121 -1.98 13.04 -4.95
C PHE A 121 -2.42 13.24 -6.41
N PRO A 122 -2.54 14.49 -6.89
CA PRO A 122 -3.04 14.78 -8.23
C PRO A 122 -2.18 14.11 -9.32
N GLY A 123 -2.84 13.67 -10.40
CA GLY A 123 -2.15 13.11 -11.55
C GLY A 123 -1.52 14.21 -12.40
N VAL A 124 -0.21 14.17 -12.54
CA VAL A 124 0.52 15.06 -13.45
C VAL A 124 0.83 14.30 -14.74
N ARG A 125 0.46 14.89 -15.88
CA ARG A 125 0.85 14.38 -17.20
C ARG A 125 2.22 14.94 -17.55
N LEU A 126 3.09 14.05 -18.00
CA LEU A 126 4.46 14.31 -18.41
C LEU A 126 4.55 14.23 -19.94
N PRO A 127 5.67 14.68 -20.55
CA PRO A 127 5.90 14.52 -21.97
C PRO A 127 5.82 13.06 -22.45
N LEU A 128 5.78 12.87 -23.77
CA LEU A 128 5.81 11.55 -24.37
C LEU A 128 7.10 10.80 -24.00
N SER A 129 6.97 9.59 -23.50
CA SER A 129 8.08 8.74 -23.10
C SER A 129 7.78 7.26 -23.35
N VAL A 130 8.81 6.43 -23.30
CA VAL A 130 8.65 4.97 -23.18
C VAL A 130 8.46 4.63 -21.71
N GLY A 131 7.58 3.68 -21.40
CA GLY A 131 7.26 3.35 -20.03
C GLY A 131 6.36 2.13 -19.85
N VAL A 132 6.07 1.83 -18.59
CA VAL A 132 5.14 0.77 -18.18
C VAL A 132 3.71 1.30 -18.37
N PRO A 133 2.82 0.62 -19.10
CA PRO A 133 1.49 1.15 -19.37
C PRO A 133 0.67 1.36 -18.07
N THR A 134 -0.05 2.46 -17.95
CA THR A 134 -0.88 2.78 -16.78
C THR A 134 -2.23 3.33 -17.21
N SER A 135 -3.12 3.64 -16.26
CA SER A 135 -4.48 4.13 -16.54
C SER A 135 -5.19 3.14 -17.49
N HIS A 136 -5.95 3.64 -18.46
CA HIS A 136 -6.69 2.83 -19.43
C HIS A 136 -5.80 2.04 -20.40
N SER A 137 -4.49 2.33 -20.48
CA SER A 137 -3.53 1.56 -21.29
C SER A 137 -3.00 0.32 -20.56
N ALA A 138 -3.21 0.22 -19.24
CA ALA A 138 -2.74 -0.91 -18.46
C ALA A 138 -3.46 -2.21 -18.86
N PRO A 139 -2.83 -3.39 -18.64
CA PRO A 139 -3.44 -4.68 -18.91
C PRO A 139 -4.81 -4.90 -18.25
N ALA A 140 -5.06 -4.23 -17.11
CA ALA A 140 -6.34 -4.23 -16.42
C ALA A 140 -7.53 -3.80 -17.30
N PHE A 141 -7.29 -3.00 -18.34
CA PHE A 141 -8.30 -2.50 -19.29
C PHE A 141 -8.18 -3.11 -20.69
N ALA A 142 -7.38 -4.18 -20.86
CA ALA A 142 -7.21 -4.82 -22.16
C ALA A 142 -8.56 -5.22 -22.78
N GLY A 143 -8.78 -4.82 -24.04
CA GLY A 143 -10.01 -5.10 -24.78
C GLY A 143 -11.26 -4.30 -24.35
N VAL A 144 -11.17 -3.45 -23.32
CA VAL A 144 -12.31 -2.64 -22.85
C VAL A 144 -12.51 -1.39 -23.71
N PHE A 145 -11.42 -0.83 -24.23
CA PHE A 145 -11.42 0.39 -25.04
C PHE A 145 -10.96 0.10 -26.46
N ALA A 146 -11.53 0.85 -27.41
CA ALA A 146 -11.14 0.76 -28.81
C ALA A 146 -9.69 1.24 -28.99
N PRO A 147 -8.91 0.60 -29.86
CA PRO A 147 -7.57 1.07 -30.24
C PRO A 147 -7.60 2.52 -30.76
N GLY A 148 -6.52 3.27 -30.54
CA GLY A 148 -6.36 4.65 -31.03
C GLY A 148 -6.57 5.74 -29.97
N SER A 149 -6.83 5.39 -28.71
CA SER A 149 -6.74 6.34 -27.59
C SER A 149 -5.28 6.69 -27.28
N THR A 150 -5.07 7.87 -26.68
CA THR A 150 -3.74 8.29 -26.22
C THR A 150 -3.27 7.38 -25.09
N ASP A 151 -2.19 6.63 -25.34
CA ASP A 151 -1.64 5.75 -24.31
C ASP A 151 -1.03 6.52 -23.15
N PHE A 152 -1.21 6.00 -21.93
CA PHE A 152 -0.55 6.49 -20.73
C PHE A 152 0.48 5.49 -20.21
N VAL A 153 1.64 5.99 -19.81
CA VAL A 153 2.72 5.16 -19.27
C VAL A 153 3.33 5.81 -18.03
N TRP A 154 3.79 5.01 -17.07
CA TRP A 154 4.79 5.49 -16.13
C TRP A 154 6.17 5.47 -16.81
N PRO A 155 6.87 6.62 -16.93
CA PRO A 155 8.19 6.66 -17.56
C PRO A 155 9.14 5.67 -16.89
N HIS A 156 9.66 4.72 -17.67
CA HIS A 156 10.57 3.69 -17.16
C HIS A 156 11.35 3.08 -18.32
N PRO A 157 12.68 2.89 -18.20
CA PRO A 157 13.51 2.41 -19.31
C PRO A 157 13.12 1.02 -19.80
N ASN A 158 12.61 0.15 -18.92
CA ASN A 158 12.18 -1.21 -19.28
C ASN A 158 10.70 -1.27 -19.72
N GLY A 159 10.10 -0.13 -20.06
CA GLY A 159 8.73 -0.04 -20.53
C GLY A 159 8.54 -0.61 -21.95
N SER A 160 7.36 -1.18 -22.22
CA SER A 160 7.03 -1.77 -23.52
C SER A 160 6.21 -0.86 -24.43
N VAL A 161 5.66 0.24 -23.90
CA VAL A 161 4.73 1.12 -24.61
C VAL A 161 5.29 2.54 -24.65
N ARG A 162 5.05 3.25 -25.75
CA ARG A 162 5.31 4.68 -25.87
C ARG A 162 3.99 5.44 -25.74
N GLY A 163 3.92 6.36 -24.78
CA GLY A 163 2.70 7.11 -24.50
C GLY A 163 2.98 8.41 -23.74
N VAL A 164 1.92 9.12 -23.38
CA VAL A 164 2.00 10.28 -22.49
C VAL A 164 2.43 9.80 -21.12
N GLY A 165 3.51 10.36 -20.58
CA GLY A 165 3.96 10.00 -19.25
C GLY A 165 2.93 10.41 -18.19
N VAL A 166 2.80 9.61 -17.13
CA VAL A 166 2.06 9.96 -15.92
C VAL A 166 3.05 9.92 -14.77
N GLU A 167 3.07 10.97 -13.95
CA GLU A 167 3.92 10.98 -12.76
C GLU A 167 3.45 9.87 -11.79
N PRO A 168 4.31 8.89 -11.49
CA PRO A 168 3.97 7.82 -10.57
C PRO A 168 3.82 8.37 -9.14
N LEU A 169 3.02 7.70 -8.31
CA LEU A 169 2.88 8.09 -6.89
C LEU A 169 4.22 8.10 -6.15
N HIS A 170 5.14 7.23 -6.55
CA HIS A 170 6.50 7.16 -6.03
C HIS A 170 7.42 6.68 -7.16
N PRO A 171 8.69 7.10 -7.23
CA PRO A 171 9.61 6.64 -8.28
C PRO A 171 9.74 5.12 -8.41
N SER A 172 9.49 4.36 -7.34
CA SER A 172 9.53 2.90 -7.35
C SER A 172 8.27 2.20 -7.86
N VAL A 173 7.18 2.94 -8.14
CA VAL A 173 5.90 2.38 -8.63
C VAL A 173 6.07 1.50 -9.88
N PRO A 174 6.77 1.92 -10.95
CA PRO A 174 6.86 1.10 -12.16
C PRO A 174 7.56 -0.23 -11.89
N PHE A 175 8.62 -0.18 -11.08
CA PHE A 175 9.32 -1.37 -10.62
C PHE A 175 8.40 -2.29 -9.80
N ALA A 176 7.72 -1.76 -8.78
CA ALA A 176 6.84 -2.53 -7.90
C ALA A 176 5.65 -3.15 -8.65
N ALA A 177 5.07 -2.42 -9.61
CA ALA A 177 3.97 -2.90 -10.45
C ALA A 177 4.40 -4.08 -11.33
N MET A 178 5.62 -4.08 -11.87
CA MET A 178 6.12 -5.20 -12.67
C MET A 178 6.32 -6.49 -11.86
N GLN A 179 6.43 -6.41 -10.53
CA GLN A 179 6.64 -7.57 -9.65
C GLN A 179 5.32 -8.16 -9.12
N ASP A 180 4.24 -7.38 -9.08
CA ASP A 180 2.97 -7.78 -8.46
C ASP A 180 1.78 -7.30 -9.32
N ALA A 181 1.15 -8.26 -10.01
CA ALA A 181 0.04 -8.00 -10.92
C ALA A 181 -1.18 -7.37 -10.23
N LYS A 182 -1.47 -7.75 -8.97
CA LYS A 182 -2.63 -7.23 -8.24
C LYS A 182 -2.37 -5.81 -7.77
N LEU A 183 -1.15 -5.52 -7.30
CA LEU A 183 -0.74 -4.15 -7.00
C LEU A 183 -0.77 -3.28 -8.26
N TYR A 184 -0.25 -3.78 -9.38
CA TYR A 184 -0.26 -3.08 -10.66
C TYR A 184 -1.68 -2.71 -11.08
N GLU A 185 -2.62 -3.66 -11.04
CA GLU A 185 -4.01 -3.40 -11.36
C GLU A 185 -4.58 -2.24 -10.52
N MET A 186 -4.42 -2.27 -9.19
CA MET A 186 -4.92 -1.21 -8.32
C MET A 186 -4.29 0.16 -8.63
N LEU A 187 -2.98 0.21 -8.88
CA LEU A 187 -2.27 1.45 -9.21
C LEU A 187 -2.71 2.01 -10.57
N ALA A 188 -2.89 1.16 -11.57
CA ALA A 188 -3.37 1.56 -12.89
C ALA A 188 -4.82 2.06 -12.84
N LEU A 189 -5.69 1.39 -12.07
CA LEU A 189 -7.06 1.86 -11.84
C LEU A 189 -7.06 3.22 -11.14
N PHE A 190 -6.19 3.41 -10.14
CA PHE A 190 -6.05 4.70 -9.49
C PHE A 190 -5.59 5.79 -10.46
N ASP A 191 -4.68 5.49 -11.39
CA ASP A 191 -4.28 6.44 -12.43
C ASP A 191 -5.41 6.79 -13.39
N ALA A 192 -6.28 5.84 -13.71
CA ALA A 192 -7.50 6.13 -14.46
C ALA A 192 -8.40 7.13 -13.69
N LEU A 193 -8.43 7.10 -12.35
CA LEU A 193 -9.09 8.13 -11.54
C LEU A 193 -8.40 9.49 -11.61
N ARG A 194 -7.06 9.51 -11.64
CA ARG A 194 -6.24 10.73 -11.63
C ARG A 194 -6.23 11.46 -12.97
N VAL A 195 -6.07 10.76 -14.09
CA VAL A 195 -5.83 11.37 -15.42
C VAL A 195 -6.81 10.93 -16.51
N GLY A 196 -7.67 9.94 -16.22
CA GLY A 196 -8.58 9.34 -17.21
C GLY A 196 -9.84 10.15 -17.52
N LYS A 197 -10.51 9.78 -18.62
CA LYS A 197 -11.80 10.35 -19.06
C LYS A 197 -12.97 9.86 -18.20
N ALA A 198 -14.14 10.47 -18.34
CA ALA A 198 -15.32 10.14 -17.53
C ALA A 198 -15.67 8.63 -17.51
N ARG A 199 -15.64 7.97 -18.68
CA ARG A 199 -15.89 6.52 -18.80
C ARG A 199 -14.83 5.68 -18.07
N GLU A 200 -13.56 6.03 -18.23
CA GLU A 200 -12.43 5.37 -17.57
C GLU A 200 -12.53 5.50 -16.05
N ARG A 201 -12.82 6.71 -15.57
CA ARG A 201 -13.03 6.99 -14.14
C ARG A 201 -14.19 6.18 -13.56
N GLY A 202 -15.32 6.11 -14.27
CA GLY A 202 -16.48 5.34 -13.82
C GLY A 202 -16.15 3.85 -13.62
N MET A 203 -15.46 3.23 -14.58
CA MET A 203 -15.06 1.83 -14.45
C MET A 203 -13.96 1.62 -13.41
N ALA A 204 -13.02 2.57 -13.30
CA ALA A 204 -11.98 2.51 -12.29
C ALA A 204 -12.54 2.58 -10.87
N LEU A 205 -13.57 3.41 -10.63
CA LEU A 205 -14.25 3.49 -9.33
C LEU A 205 -14.84 2.14 -8.92
N GLU A 206 -15.62 1.50 -9.82
CA GLU A 206 -16.26 0.22 -9.55
C GLU A 206 -15.23 -0.89 -9.27
N ARG A 207 -14.18 -1.00 -10.10
CA ARG A 207 -13.17 -2.06 -9.98
C ARG A 207 -12.23 -1.85 -8.79
N LEU A 208 -11.77 -0.62 -8.54
CA LEU A 208 -10.85 -0.34 -7.45
C LEU A 208 -11.52 -0.57 -6.08
N GLN A 209 -12.80 -0.20 -5.95
CA GLN A 209 -13.61 -0.53 -4.77
C GLN A 209 -13.63 -2.04 -4.52
N ALA A 210 -13.95 -2.84 -5.54
CA ALA A 210 -14.06 -4.28 -5.42
C ALA A 210 -12.72 -4.96 -5.03
N LEU A 211 -11.59 -4.40 -5.44
CA LEU A 211 -10.26 -4.92 -5.09
C LEU A 211 -9.84 -4.59 -3.65
N ILE A 212 -10.21 -3.41 -3.13
CA ILE A 212 -9.80 -2.95 -1.79
C ILE A 212 -10.78 -3.41 -0.71
N ASP A 213 -12.08 -3.28 -0.97
CA ASP A 213 -13.16 -3.68 -0.07
C ASP A 213 -14.27 -4.37 -0.87
N PRO A 214 -14.14 -5.70 -1.08
CA PRO A 214 -15.13 -6.49 -1.81
C PRO A 214 -16.45 -6.66 -1.04
N SER A 215 -16.48 -6.33 0.25
CA SER A 215 -17.68 -6.43 1.09
C SER A 215 -18.58 -5.21 1.00
N ALA A 216 -18.10 -4.12 0.37
CA ALA A 216 -18.86 -2.90 0.22
C ALA A 216 -20.15 -3.12 -0.61
N PRO A 217 -21.28 -2.49 -0.22
CA PRO A 217 -22.50 -2.56 -1.00
C PRO A 217 -22.26 -1.96 -2.39
N LYS A 218 -22.66 -2.71 -3.44
CA LYS A 218 -22.54 -2.21 -4.82
C LYS A 218 -23.41 -0.95 -4.96
N PRO A 219 -22.89 0.13 -5.55
CA PRO A 219 -23.71 1.31 -5.81
C PRO A 219 -24.87 0.88 -6.71
N VAL A 220 -26.09 1.11 -6.25
CA VAL A 220 -27.29 0.92 -7.06
C VAL A 220 -27.17 1.89 -8.22
N LYS A 221 -26.99 1.37 -9.45
CA LYS A 221 -27.05 2.19 -10.67
C LYS A 221 -28.47 2.74 -10.77
N GLY A 222 -28.70 3.91 -10.18
CA GLY A 222 -29.94 4.65 -10.34
C GLY A 222 -30.17 4.89 -11.81
N SER A 223 -31.35 4.51 -12.30
CA SER A 223 -31.79 4.85 -13.64
C SER A 223 -31.68 6.36 -13.81
N MET A 224 -30.80 6.82 -14.72
CA MET A 224 -30.74 8.23 -15.11
C MET A 224 -32.05 8.59 -15.81
N HIS A 225 -33.02 9.10 -15.05
CA HIS A 225 -34.11 9.90 -15.57
C HIS A 225 -33.72 11.37 -15.38
N GLY A 226 -33.62 12.10 -16.49
CA GLY A 226 -33.31 13.53 -16.54
C GLY A 226 -33.05 13.95 -17.97
#